data_AF-A0A6A5EPH1-F1
#
_entry.id   AF-A0A6A5EPH1-F1
#
_cell.length_a   1.000
_cell.length_b   1.000
_cell.length_c   1.000
_cell.angle_alpha   90.00
_cell.angle_beta   90.00
_cell.angle_gamma   90.00
#
_symmetry.space_group_name_H-M   'P 1'
#
loop_
_entity.id
_entity.type
_entity.pdbx_description
1 polymer ?
#
loop_
_entity_poly.entity_id
_entity_poly.type
_entity_poly.pdbx_seq_one_letter_code
_entity_poly.pdbx_strand_id
1 'polypeptide(L)'
;MTSPNTWYPLAASLFLSIVPTVAEVVKSLSDCDQFLLEGTRPQVPGILEGGRILNQNRYKPICQTFDNERRFVTLYDTENRIPVFSAYKYRGGVGKRPANDWKIEPQLEDEDDKNMKLGDKNKTYNHQAGNIDYRRNRVFDRGHIFPSSHALNGSDKMATFTLTNVVPQAARFNQGSWNRMETCVKCVMDKYCNGNNGVIEGYVRQHEDVASELTLGRQCSP
;
A
#
# COMPACT_ATOMS: atom_id res chain seq x y z
N MET A 1 67.96 11.21 21.44
CA MET A 1 67.04 10.70 20.40
C MET A 1 65.81 10.16 21.10
N THR A 2 64.73 10.93 21.17
CA THR A 2 63.42 10.50 21.66
C THR A 2 62.38 11.12 20.74
N SER A 3 61.62 10.27 20.04
CA SER A 3 60.57 10.67 19.11
C SER A 3 59.24 10.86 19.86
N PRO A 4 58.43 11.90 19.58
CA PRO A 4 57.11 12.01 20.17
C PRO A 4 56.09 11.22 19.34
N ASN A 5 55.32 10.35 20.01
CA ASN A 5 54.17 9.66 19.42
C ASN A 5 53.00 10.64 19.26
N THR A 6 52.58 10.88 18.03
CA THR A 6 51.39 11.65 17.70
C THR A 6 50.17 10.72 17.69
N TRP A 7 49.27 10.89 18.66
CA TRP A 7 47.99 10.19 18.70
C TRP A 7 46.95 11.03 17.94
N TYR A 8 46.38 10.49 16.86
CA TYR A 8 45.22 11.09 16.19
C TYR A 8 43.92 10.55 16.82
N PRO A 9 42.97 11.41 17.24
CA PRO A 9 41.66 10.95 17.67
C PRO A 9 40.86 10.48 16.45
N LEU A 10 40.37 9.25 16.49
CA LEU A 10 39.43 8.73 15.51
C LEU A 10 38.10 9.48 15.67
N ALA A 11 37.80 10.39 14.75
CA ALA A 11 36.48 10.97 14.62
C ALA A 11 35.49 9.87 14.19
N ALA A 12 34.65 9.42 15.12
CA ALA A 12 33.55 8.52 14.82
C ALA A 12 32.44 9.32 14.10
N SER A 13 32.50 9.34 12.77
CA SER A 13 31.43 9.87 11.93
C SER A 13 30.20 8.97 12.05
N LEU A 14 29.23 9.39 12.86
CA LEU A 14 27.91 8.78 12.91
C LEU A 14 27.18 9.11 11.59
N PHE A 15 27.35 8.26 10.58
CA PHE A 15 26.54 8.33 9.37
C PHE A 15 25.10 7.97 9.75
N LEU A 16 24.29 8.98 10.04
CA LEU A 16 22.84 8.88 9.91
C LEU A 16 22.57 8.56 8.44
N SER A 17 22.46 7.27 8.14
CA SER A 17 22.03 6.80 6.83
C SER A 17 20.59 7.28 6.64
N ILE A 18 20.45 8.40 5.96
CA ILE A 18 19.17 8.82 5.41
C ILE A 18 18.86 7.80 4.32
N VAL A 19 18.16 6.73 4.70
CA VAL A 19 17.60 5.79 3.74
C VAL A 19 16.63 6.61 2.90
N PRO A 20 16.79 6.72 1.58
CA PRO A 20 15.83 7.42 0.74
C PRO A 20 14.50 6.67 0.81
N THR A 21 13.56 7.14 1.63
CA THR A 21 12.22 6.56 1.73
C THR A 21 11.36 7.10 0.58
N VAL A 22 11.61 6.58 -0.61
CA VAL A 22 10.87 6.88 -1.84
C VAL A 22 10.07 5.61 -2.23
N ALA A 23 9.00 5.72 -3.02
CA ALA A 23 8.28 4.54 -3.53
C ALA A 23 9.20 3.67 -4.34
N GLU A 24 8.92 2.38 -4.33
CA GLU A 24 9.71 1.45 -5.10
C GLU A 24 8.87 0.20 -5.35
N VAL A 25 8.91 -0.31 -6.58
CA VAL A 25 8.65 -1.74 -6.80
C VAL A 25 9.81 -2.45 -6.14
N VAL A 26 9.60 -2.84 -4.89
CA VAL A 26 10.64 -3.34 -4.00
C VAL A 26 10.88 -4.82 -4.23
N LYS A 27 11.99 -5.35 -3.69
CA LYS A 27 12.27 -6.79 -3.74
C LYS A 27 11.55 -7.54 -2.62
N SER A 28 11.21 -6.85 -1.54
CA SER A 28 10.63 -7.45 -0.34
C SER A 28 9.59 -6.54 0.31
N LEU A 29 8.55 -7.15 0.89
CA LEU A 29 7.58 -6.44 1.72
C LEU A 29 8.20 -5.81 2.98
N SER A 30 9.40 -6.25 3.39
CA SER A 30 10.15 -5.64 4.49
C SER A 30 10.49 -4.19 4.22
N ASP A 31 10.63 -3.80 2.95
CA ASP A 31 10.99 -2.44 2.58
C ASP A 31 9.83 -1.46 2.85
N CYS A 32 8.63 -1.99 3.13
CA CYS A 32 7.42 -1.24 3.50
C CYS A 32 6.71 -1.83 4.74
N ASP A 33 7.49 -2.36 5.69
CA ASP A 33 6.97 -3.02 6.89
C ASP A 33 6.21 -2.08 7.83
N GLN A 34 6.37 -0.76 7.72
CA GLN A 34 5.65 0.23 8.53
C GLN A 34 4.12 0.20 8.34
N PHE A 35 3.63 -0.51 7.32
CA PHE A 35 2.20 -0.75 7.06
C PHE A 35 1.72 -2.13 7.51
N LEU A 36 2.60 -2.93 8.10
CA LEU A 36 2.33 -4.26 8.62
C LEU A 36 2.41 -4.22 10.15
N LEU A 37 1.42 -4.83 10.81
CA LEU A 37 1.43 -4.99 12.26
C LEU A 37 2.70 -5.73 12.70
N GLU A 38 3.53 -5.09 13.53
CA GLU A 38 4.81 -5.64 14.01
C GLU A 38 5.74 -6.12 12.87
N GLY A 39 5.59 -5.56 11.66
CA GLY A 39 6.32 -6.04 10.48
C GLY A 39 5.89 -7.44 9.99
N THR A 40 4.79 -7.99 10.53
CA THR A 40 4.32 -9.35 10.23
C THR A 40 3.77 -9.45 8.82
N ARG A 41 4.48 -10.19 7.97
CA ARG A 41 4.11 -10.42 6.57
C ARG A 41 2.92 -11.40 6.46
N PRO A 42 2.02 -11.17 5.48
CA PRO A 42 0.97 -12.13 5.17
C PRO A 42 1.51 -13.49 4.79
N GLN A 43 0.69 -14.52 5.02
CA GLN A 43 0.84 -15.79 4.33
C GLN A 43 -0.24 -15.83 3.25
N VAL A 44 0.17 -16.02 2.00
CA VAL A 44 -0.72 -16.22 0.86
C VAL A 44 -0.24 -17.51 0.18
N PRO A 45 -0.90 -18.64 0.42
CA PRO A 45 -0.49 -19.94 -0.11
C PRO A 45 -0.21 -19.87 -1.62
N GLY A 46 0.93 -20.39 -2.06
CA GLY A 46 1.35 -20.36 -3.46
C GLY A 46 1.88 -19.01 -3.98
N ILE A 47 1.86 -17.95 -3.18
CA ILE A 47 2.30 -16.59 -3.58
C ILE A 47 3.37 -16.06 -2.62
N LEU A 48 3.06 -16.00 -1.32
CA LEU A 48 3.88 -15.43 -0.26
C LEU A 48 3.91 -16.38 0.94
N GLU A 49 5.01 -17.11 1.11
CA GLU A 49 5.17 -18.14 2.14
C GLU A 49 6.43 -17.90 2.96
N GLY A 50 6.31 -17.94 4.30
CA GLY A 50 7.42 -17.58 5.19
C GLY A 50 7.93 -16.15 4.97
N GLY A 51 7.09 -15.29 4.38
CA GLY A 51 7.46 -13.92 3.99
C GLY A 51 8.29 -13.82 2.71
N ARG A 52 8.48 -14.93 1.97
CA ARG A 52 9.15 -14.96 0.67
C ARG A 52 8.13 -15.04 -0.47
N ILE A 53 8.27 -14.16 -1.44
CA ILE A 53 7.49 -14.22 -2.69
C ILE A 53 8.02 -15.38 -3.53
N LEU A 54 7.15 -16.33 -3.87
CA LEU A 54 7.55 -17.56 -4.56
C LEU A 54 7.92 -17.31 -6.03
N ASN A 55 7.19 -16.43 -6.71
CA ASN A 55 7.45 -16.01 -8.10
C ASN A 55 7.65 -14.49 -8.16
N GLN A 56 8.90 -14.06 -8.04
CA GLN A 56 9.28 -12.64 -8.09
C GLN A 56 9.20 -12.02 -9.49
N ASN A 57 9.04 -12.82 -10.55
CA ASN A 57 8.86 -12.29 -11.90
C ASN A 57 7.43 -11.78 -12.10
N ARG A 58 6.45 -12.43 -11.45
CA ARG A 58 5.03 -12.08 -11.52
C ARG A 58 4.58 -11.19 -10.37
N TYR A 59 4.89 -11.56 -9.13
CA TYR A 59 4.37 -10.85 -7.97
C TYR A 59 5.36 -9.78 -7.52
N LYS A 60 4.88 -8.53 -7.49
CA LYS A 60 5.68 -7.35 -7.19
C LYS A 60 5.14 -6.66 -5.93
N PRO A 61 5.92 -6.57 -4.85
CA PRO A 61 5.57 -5.71 -3.74
C PRO A 61 5.82 -4.25 -4.13
N ILE A 62 4.84 -3.39 -3.87
CA ILE A 62 4.84 -1.99 -4.25
C ILE A 62 4.67 -1.16 -2.99
N CYS A 63 5.68 -0.36 -2.67
CA CYS A 63 5.57 0.74 -1.73
C CYS A 63 4.84 1.89 -2.42
N GLN A 64 3.54 2.03 -2.19
CA GLN A 64 2.70 3.01 -2.88
C GLN A 64 3.04 4.41 -2.35
N THR A 65 3.66 5.25 -3.18
CA THR A 65 4.07 6.61 -2.77
C THR A 65 3.41 7.66 -3.62
N PHE A 66 2.95 8.68 -2.92
CA PHE A 66 2.32 9.84 -3.49
C PHE A 66 2.83 11.08 -2.76
N ASP A 67 3.21 12.11 -3.51
CA ASP A 67 3.89 13.31 -3.01
C ASP A 67 5.17 12.99 -2.21
N ASN A 68 5.97 12.05 -2.72
CA ASN A 68 7.22 11.55 -2.12
C ASN A 68 7.08 10.92 -0.74
N GLU A 69 5.86 10.63 -0.29
CA GLU A 69 5.58 9.94 0.96
C GLU A 69 5.01 8.56 0.68
N ARG A 70 5.53 7.52 1.35
CA ARG A 70 4.95 6.17 1.31
C ARG A 70 3.62 6.19 2.05
N ARG A 71 2.56 5.70 1.41
CA ARG A 71 1.18 5.79 1.90
C ARG A 71 0.62 4.44 2.34
N PHE A 72 0.95 3.37 1.62
CA PHE A 72 0.56 2.00 1.91
C PHE A 72 1.43 1.00 1.12
N VAL A 73 1.25 -0.30 1.34
CA VAL A 73 1.92 -1.35 0.56
C VAL A 73 0.90 -2.20 -0.17
N THR A 74 1.23 -2.63 -1.39
CA THR A 74 0.44 -3.56 -2.19
C THR A 74 1.32 -4.71 -2.65
N LEU A 75 0.84 -5.95 -2.57
CA LEU A 75 1.43 -7.04 -3.33
C LEU A 75 0.62 -7.20 -4.62
N TYR A 76 1.26 -7.04 -5.76
CA TYR A 76 0.60 -6.89 -7.05
C TYR A 76 0.95 -8.05 -7.99
N ASP A 77 -0.03 -8.56 -8.73
CA ASP A 77 0.12 -9.57 -9.76
C ASP A 77 0.24 -8.87 -11.14
N THR A 78 1.43 -8.87 -11.74
CA THR A 78 1.67 -8.19 -13.02
C THR A 78 1.09 -8.94 -14.22
N GLU A 79 0.82 -10.24 -14.09
CA GLU A 79 0.25 -11.05 -15.16
C GLU A 79 -1.26 -10.82 -15.25
N ASN A 80 -1.96 -10.90 -14.11
CA ASN A 80 -3.40 -10.62 -14.05
C ASN A 80 -3.71 -9.12 -13.95
N ARG A 81 -2.72 -8.28 -13.66
CA ARG A 81 -2.82 -6.83 -13.52
C ARG A 81 -3.82 -6.42 -12.43
N ILE A 82 -3.74 -7.08 -11.28
CA ILE A 82 -4.59 -6.85 -10.11
C ILE A 82 -3.79 -6.97 -8.80
N PRO A 83 -4.16 -6.24 -7.74
CA PRO A 83 -3.58 -6.42 -6.41
C PRO A 83 -4.03 -7.74 -5.76
N VAL A 84 -3.08 -8.51 -5.24
CA VAL A 84 -3.37 -9.67 -4.37
C VAL A 84 -3.88 -9.19 -3.01
N PHE A 85 -3.22 -8.18 -2.44
CA PHE A 85 -3.66 -7.48 -1.23
C PHE A 85 -3.04 -6.09 -1.13
N SER A 86 -3.66 -5.24 -0.34
CA SER A 86 -3.05 -4.00 0.16
C SER A 86 -3.05 -3.99 1.69
N ALA A 87 -1.98 -3.47 2.29
CA ALA A 87 -1.87 -3.26 3.72
C ALA A 87 -1.53 -1.81 4.03
N TYR A 88 -2.18 -1.26 5.05
CA TYR A 88 -2.11 0.16 5.38
C TYR A 88 -2.31 0.40 6.88
N LYS A 89 -1.81 1.55 7.33
CA LYS A 89 -2.05 2.05 8.68
C LYS A 89 -3.36 2.85 8.72
N TYR A 90 -4.30 2.42 9.55
CA TYR A 90 -5.55 3.11 9.82
C TYR A 90 -5.38 4.13 10.95
N ARG A 91 -5.78 5.38 10.72
CA ARG A 91 -5.59 6.50 11.67
C ARG A 91 -6.85 7.36 11.86
N GLY A 92 -8.03 6.81 11.57
CA GLY A 92 -9.31 7.52 11.70
C GLY A 92 -9.69 8.33 10.46
N GLY A 93 -9.88 7.68 9.31
CA GLY A 93 -10.16 8.37 8.03
C GLY A 93 -11.31 9.38 8.09
N VAL A 94 -11.04 10.62 7.67
CA VAL A 94 -12.00 11.76 7.66
C VAL A 94 -12.03 12.46 6.31
N GLY A 95 -13.07 13.27 6.05
CA GLY A 95 -13.16 14.11 4.85
C GLY A 95 -13.80 13.43 3.63
N LYS A 96 -13.91 14.19 2.53
CA LYS A 96 -14.60 13.76 1.31
C LYS A 96 -13.71 12.91 0.41
N ARG A 97 -14.36 12.08 -0.41
CA ARG A 97 -13.71 11.35 -1.51
C ARG A 97 -13.11 12.36 -2.51
N PRO A 98 -11.86 12.19 -2.96
CA PRO A 98 -11.23 13.08 -3.94
C PRO A 98 -11.79 12.87 -5.35
N ALA A 99 -11.32 13.70 -6.29
CA ALA A 99 -11.62 13.53 -7.71
C ALA A 99 -11.08 12.20 -8.24
N ASN A 100 -11.68 11.71 -9.33
CA ASN A 100 -11.35 10.43 -9.96
C ASN A 100 -10.09 10.52 -10.85
N ASP A 101 -8.98 10.94 -10.24
CA ASP A 101 -7.67 11.07 -10.88
C ASP A 101 -6.85 9.80 -10.66
N TRP A 102 -7.07 8.85 -11.56
CA TRP A 102 -6.48 7.51 -11.52
C TRP A 102 -5.03 7.50 -11.96
N LYS A 103 -4.20 6.89 -11.12
CA LYS A 103 -2.74 6.84 -11.26
C LYS A 103 -2.27 5.44 -11.64
N ILE A 104 -1.02 5.36 -12.08
CA ILE A 104 -0.29 4.14 -12.39
C ILE A 104 1.06 4.18 -11.71
N GLU A 105 1.71 3.02 -11.58
CA GLU A 105 3.07 2.88 -11.03
C GLU A 105 4.09 2.86 -12.18
N PRO A 106 4.87 3.92 -12.42
CA PRO A 106 5.76 4.01 -13.58
C PRO A 106 6.78 2.87 -13.65
N GLN A 107 7.24 2.41 -12.48
CA GLN A 107 8.27 1.38 -12.33
C GLN A 107 7.85 -0.01 -12.82
N LEU A 108 6.55 -0.29 -12.94
CA LEU A 108 6.08 -1.52 -13.57
C LEU A 108 6.25 -1.48 -15.10
N GLU A 109 6.51 -0.32 -15.67
CA GLU A 109 6.60 -0.07 -17.12
C GLU A 109 7.99 0.45 -17.51
N ASP A 110 9.00 0.04 -16.74
CA ASP A 110 10.42 0.36 -16.94
C ASP A 110 10.74 1.86 -16.93
N GLU A 111 9.91 2.66 -16.25
CA GLU A 111 10.17 4.08 -16.05
C GLU A 111 10.81 4.35 -14.67
N ASP A 112 11.84 5.21 -14.64
CA ASP A 112 12.54 5.63 -13.41
C ASP A 112 11.82 6.80 -12.72
N ASP A 113 10.54 6.60 -12.39
CA ASP A 113 9.80 7.49 -11.49
C ASP A 113 9.18 6.66 -10.38
N LYS A 114 9.61 6.99 -9.17
CA LYS A 114 9.20 6.30 -7.97
C LYS A 114 7.75 6.65 -7.62
N ASN A 115 7.31 7.88 -7.81
CA ASN A 115 5.97 8.29 -7.42
C ASN A 115 4.92 7.75 -8.40
N MET A 116 3.76 7.41 -7.87
CA MET A 116 2.59 7.16 -8.72
C MET A 116 2.25 8.43 -9.51
N LYS A 117 1.94 8.28 -10.79
CA LYS A 117 1.61 9.40 -11.68
C LYS A 117 0.27 9.20 -12.36
N LEU A 118 -0.34 10.26 -12.87
CA LEU A 118 -1.59 10.17 -13.61
C LEU A 118 -1.45 9.19 -14.78
N GLY A 119 -2.37 8.23 -14.85
CA GLY A 119 -2.44 7.28 -15.95
C GLY A 119 -3.03 7.93 -17.20
N ASP A 120 -2.43 7.66 -18.35
CA ASP A 120 -3.01 8.11 -19.63
C ASP A 120 -4.35 7.38 -19.87
N LYS A 121 -5.35 8.12 -20.37
CA LYS A 121 -6.72 7.60 -20.56
C LYS A 121 -6.83 6.55 -21.68
N ASN A 122 -5.88 6.54 -22.61
CA ASN A 122 -5.88 5.73 -23.83
C ASN A 122 -4.66 4.83 -23.97
N LYS A 123 -3.67 4.91 -23.05
CA LYS A 123 -2.51 4.02 -23.04
C LYS A 123 -2.88 2.65 -22.46
N THR A 124 -2.41 1.61 -23.13
CA THR A 124 -2.33 0.25 -22.58
C THR A 124 -0.96 0.06 -21.96
N TYR A 125 -0.92 -0.65 -20.84
CA TYR A 125 0.29 -0.95 -20.09
C TYR A 125 0.54 -2.46 -20.13
N ASN A 126 1.80 -2.88 -19.98
CA ASN A 126 2.19 -4.28 -20.13
C ASN A 126 2.04 -5.07 -18.83
N HIS A 127 2.39 -4.45 -17.70
CA HIS A 127 2.51 -5.14 -16.42
C HIS A 127 1.55 -4.59 -15.37
N GLN A 128 0.67 -3.66 -15.74
CA GLN A 128 -0.41 -3.18 -14.87
C GLN A 128 -1.67 -2.80 -15.64
N ALA A 129 -2.76 -2.56 -14.93
CA ALA A 129 -3.98 -2.06 -15.52
C ALA A 129 -3.86 -0.56 -15.86
N GLY A 130 -4.42 -0.17 -17.00
CA GLY A 130 -4.58 1.21 -17.44
C GLY A 130 -6.00 1.71 -17.30
N ASN A 131 -6.18 3.02 -17.51
CA ASN A 131 -7.52 3.62 -17.53
C ASN A 131 -8.41 3.02 -18.63
N ILE A 132 -7.79 2.61 -19.74
CA ILE A 132 -8.46 2.00 -20.88
C ILE A 132 -9.12 0.65 -20.54
N ASP A 133 -8.54 -0.13 -19.62
CA ASP A 133 -9.02 -1.46 -19.24
C ASP A 133 -10.35 -1.41 -18.46
N TYR A 134 -10.59 -0.29 -17.79
CA TYR A 134 -11.84 -0.01 -17.06
C TYR A 134 -12.82 0.86 -17.87
N ARG A 135 -12.50 1.19 -19.12
CA ARG A 135 -13.32 2.07 -19.96
C ARG A 135 -14.53 1.32 -20.53
N ARG A 136 -15.69 1.97 -20.58
CA ARG A 136 -16.96 1.44 -21.13
C ARG A 136 -17.54 0.22 -20.38
N ASN A 137 -17.02 -0.09 -19.20
CA ASN A 137 -17.58 -1.14 -18.37
C ASN A 137 -18.68 -0.58 -17.46
N ARG A 138 -19.95 -0.88 -17.74
CA ARG A 138 -21.09 -0.50 -16.87
C ARG A 138 -21.41 -1.54 -15.80
N VAL A 139 -20.74 -2.70 -15.86
CA VAL A 139 -20.98 -3.83 -14.96
C VAL A 139 -20.01 -3.82 -13.79
N PHE A 140 -18.77 -3.37 -14.03
CA PHE A 140 -17.69 -3.37 -13.05
C PHE A 140 -17.22 -1.95 -12.73
N ASP A 141 -17.10 -1.68 -11.43
CA ASP A 141 -16.43 -0.52 -10.87
C ASP A 141 -14.93 -0.80 -10.68
N ARG A 142 -14.16 0.26 -10.46
CA ARG A 142 -12.79 0.18 -9.90
C ARG A 142 -12.88 0.00 -8.38
N GLY A 143 -13.04 -1.24 -7.94
CA GLY A 143 -13.18 -1.60 -6.53
C GLY A 143 -11.86 -1.46 -5.80
N HIS A 144 -11.82 -0.65 -4.74
CA HIS A 144 -10.59 -0.41 -3.99
C HIS A 144 -10.27 -1.58 -3.05
N ILE A 145 -8.98 -1.92 -2.94
CA ILE A 145 -8.48 -2.82 -1.91
C ILE A 145 -8.11 -2.04 -0.64
N PHE A 146 -7.36 -0.93 -0.75
CA PHE A 146 -7.32 0.09 0.30
C PHE A 146 -8.38 1.15 0.01
N PRO A 147 -9.51 1.19 0.75
CA PRO A 147 -10.57 2.16 0.48
C PRO A 147 -10.18 3.58 0.88
N SER A 148 -10.59 4.52 0.03
CA SER A 148 -10.42 5.96 0.28
C SER A 148 -11.09 6.44 1.58
N SER A 149 -12.14 5.76 2.06
CA SER A 149 -12.78 6.11 3.34
C SER A 149 -11.89 5.86 4.56
N HIS A 150 -10.93 4.94 4.45
CA HIS A 150 -9.99 4.59 5.53
C HIS A 150 -8.74 5.48 5.56
N ALA A 151 -8.39 6.09 4.44
CA ALA A 151 -7.28 7.02 4.34
C ALA A 151 -7.52 8.30 5.17
N LEU A 152 -6.47 8.75 5.87
CA LEU A 152 -6.53 9.80 6.91
C LEU A 152 -6.91 11.18 6.34
N ASN A 153 -6.10 11.70 5.41
CA ASN A 153 -6.27 13.05 4.86
C ASN A 153 -6.42 13.05 3.32
N GLY A 154 -6.50 14.25 2.71
CA GLY A 154 -6.69 14.40 1.27
C GLY A 154 -5.59 13.73 0.41
N SER A 155 -4.31 13.87 0.78
CA SER A 155 -3.20 13.25 0.05
C SER A 155 -3.20 11.74 0.20
N ASP A 156 -3.46 11.22 1.40
CA ASP A 156 -3.60 9.76 1.61
C ASP A 156 -4.77 9.20 0.79
N LYS A 157 -5.88 9.94 0.73
CA LYS A 157 -7.04 9.57 -0.09
C LYS A 157 -6.70 9.59 -1.58
N MET A 158 -5.96 10.58 -2.07
CA MET A 158 -5.55 10.62 -3.48
C MET A 158 -4.62 9.48 -3.84
N ALA A 159 -3.80 9.01 -2.90
CA ALA A 159 -2.90 7.87 -3.10
C ALA A 159 -3.66 6.55 -3.28
N THR A 160 -4.87 6.40 -2.71
CA THR A 160 -5.66 5.18 -2.91
C THR A 160 -6.18 5.03 -4.36
N PHE A 161 -6.12 6.09 -5.17
CA PHE A 161 -6.58 6.13 -6.57
C PHE A 161 -5.45 5.78 -7.54
N THR A 162 -4.69 4.73 -7.23
CA THR A 162 -3.79 4.08 -8.18
C THR A 162 -4.44 2.80 -8.71
N LEU A 163 -4.24 2.49 -9.99
CA LEU A 163 -4.84 1.32 -10.62
C LEU A 163 -4.26 0.00 -10.08
N THR A 164 -3.10 0.06 -9.45
CA THR A 164 -2.51 -1.07 -8.73
C THR A 164 -3.18 -1.35 -7.39
N ASN A 165 -4.10 -0.51 -6.91
CA ASN A 165 -4.89 -0.69 -5.68
C ASN A 165 -6.36 -1.05 -5.97
N VAL A 166 -6.71 -1.43 -7.20
CA VAL A 166 -8.09 -1.74 -7.56
C VAL A 166 -8.24 -3.02 -8.37
N VAL A 167 -9.40 -3.64 -8.20
CA VAL A 167 -9.86 -4.79 -8.99
C VAL A 167 -11.14 -4.45 -9.76
N PRO A 168 -11.42 -5.10 -10.90
CA PRO A 168 -12.73 -5.05 -11.53
C PRO A 168 -13.77 -5.68 -10.62
N GLN A 169 -14.61 -4.85 -10.01
CA GLN A 169 -15.56 -5.30 -9.00
C GLN A 169 -16.99 -5.04 -9.46
N ALA A 170 -17.85 -6.05 -9.43
CA ALA A 170 -19.23 -5.90 -9.88
C ALA A 170 -19.91 -4.73 -9.12
N ALA A 171 -20.52 -3.79 -9.84
CA ALA A 171 -20.96 -2.51 -9.27
C ALA A 171 -21.90 -2.67 -8.06
N ARG A 172 -22.83 -3.63 -8.14
CA ARG A 172 -23.75 -3.97 -7.04
C ARG A 172 -23.02 -4.52 -5.81
N PHE A 173 -21.95 -5.28 -6.00
CA PHE A 173 -21.14 -5.82 -4.91
C PHE A 173 -20.28 -4.71 -4.28
N ASN A 174 -19.61 -3.91 -5.10
CA ASN A 174 -18.79 -2.76 -4.68
C ASN A 174 -19.59 -1.73 -3.87
N GLN A 175 -20.73 -1.28 -4.41
CA GLN A 175 -21.56 -0.25 -3.77
C GLN A 175 -22.42 -0.82 -2.63
N GLY A 176 -22.60 -2.14 -2.59
CA GLY A 176 -23.45 -2.85 -1.65
C GLY A 176 -22.67 -3.47 -0.49
N SER A 177 -22.46 -4.79 -0.55
CA SER A 177 -21.87 -5.57 0.55
C SER A 177 -20.44 -5.16 0.87
N TRP A 178 -19.65 -4.80 -0.14
CA TRP A 178 -18.27 -4.39 0.06
C TRP A 178 -18.18 -3.06 0.81
N ASN A 179 -18.87 -2.02 0.35
CA ASN A 179 -18.98 -0.75 1.05
C ASN A 179 -19.50 -0.91 2.50
N ARG A 180 -20.44 -1.82 2.75
CA ARG A 180 -20.89 -2.15 4.12
C ARG A 180 -19.78 -2.79 4.96
N MET A 181 -19.02 -3.72 4.39
CA MET A 181 -17.87 -4.33 5.05
C MET A 181 -16.80 -3.29 5.38
N GLU A 182 -16.43 -2.44 4.43
CA GLU A 182 -15.48 -1.34 4.66
C GLU A 182 -15.98 -0.41 5.77
N THR A 183 -17.26 -0.02 5.74
CA THR A 183 -17.86 0.81 6.79
C THR A 183 -17.83 0.12 8.16
N CYS A 184 -18.04 -1.19 8.22
CA CYS A 184 -17.96 -1.97 9.46
C CYS A 184 -16.52 -2.03 10.00
N VAL A 185 -15.53 -2.30 9.13
CA VAL A 185 -14.11 -2.26 9.49
C VAL A 185 -13.76 -0.88 10.04
N LYS A 186 -14.16 0.20 9.36
CA LYS A 186 -13.98 1.57 9.85
C LYS A 186 -14.55 1.75 11.27
N CYS A 187 -15.79 1.33 11.49
CA CYS A 187 -16.46 1.42 12.80
C CYS A 187 -15.69 0.67 13.89
N VAL A 188 -15.22 -0.54 13.59
CA VAL A 188 -14.41 -1.35 14.51
C VAL A 188 -13.11 -0.65 14.83
N MET A 189 -12.37 -0.18 13.82
CA MET A 189 -11.07 0.47 14.04
C MET A 189 -11.23 1.78 14.82
N ASP A 190 -12.24 2.59 14.51
CA ASP A 190 -12.55 3.83 15.24
C ASP A 190 -12.93 3.57 16.71
N LYS A 191 -13.57 2.43 17.00
CA LYS A 191 -14.02 2.09 18.34
C LYS A 191 -12.91 1.46 19.20
N TYR A 192 -12.14 0.55 18.61
CA TYR A 192 -11.26 -0.35 19.37
C TYR A 192 -9.77 -0.05 19.24
N CYS A 193 -9.33 0.67 18.19
CA CYS A 193 -7.92 1.01 18.02
C CYS A 193 -7.55 2.40 18.55
N ASN A 194 -8.20 2.81 19.64
CA ASN A 194 -7.84 4.02 20.37
C ASN A 194 -6.73 3.70 21.37
N GLY A 195 -5.52 4.21 21.14
CA GLY A 195 -4.43 4.09 22.10
C GLY A 195 -4.71 4.88 23.38
N ASN A 196 -3.88 4.69 24.41
CA ASN A 196 -4.03 5.33 25.73
C ASN A 196 -4.02 6.87 25.71
N ASN A 197 -3.54 7.48 24.63
CA ASN A 197 -3.52 8.92 24.40
C ASN A 197 -4.68 9.44 23.54
N GLY A 198 -5.66 8.58 23.19
CA GLY A 198 -6.78 8.92 22.31
C GLY A 198 -6.42 8.99 20.83
N VAL A 199 -5.21 8.58 20.43
CA VAL A 199 -4.80 8.52 19.03
C VAL A 199 -5.22 7.17 18.45
N ILE A 200 -5.95 7.21 17.34
CA ILE A 200 -6.32 6.01 16.60
C ILE A 200 -5.10 5.51 15.81
N GLU A 201 -4.70 4.26 16.04
CA GLU A 201 -3.72 3.57 15.21
C GLU A 201 -4.02 2.07 15.13
N GLY A 202 -4.20 1.58 13.91
CA GLY A 202 -4.23 0.16 13.65
C GLY A 202 -3.73 -0.19 12.25
N TYR A 203 -3.68 -1.47 11.96
CA TYR A 203 -3.08 -2.04 10.76
C TYR A 203 -4.09 -2.97 10.10
N VAL A 204 -4.40 -2.69 8.84
CA VAL A 204 -5.37 -3.49 8.08
C VAL A 204 -4.68 -4.07 6.87
N ARG A 205 -4.96 -5.35 6.61
CA ARG A 205 -4.66 -6.00 5.34
C ARG A 205 -5.98 -6.41 4.70
N GLN A 206 -6.19 -5.97 3.47
CA GLN A 206 -7.36 -6.29 2.69
C GLN A 206 -6.92 -7.02 1.43
N HIS A 207 -7.55 -8.16 1.16
CA HIS A 207 -7.29 -9.00 0.00
C HIS A 207 -8.34 -8.75 -1.09
N GLU A 208 -8.00 -9.07 -2.33
CA GLU A 208 -8.99 -9.09 -3.42
C GLU A 208 -10.08 -10.14 -3.18
N ASP A 209 -9.70 -11.29 -2.64
CA ASP A 209 -10.62 -12.32 -2.21
C ASP A 209 -11.17 -11.97 -0.81
N VAL A 210 -12.49 -11.92 -0.71
CA VAL A 210 -13.28 -11.44 0.46
C VAL A 210 -13.07 -12.28 1.74
N ALA A 211 -12.16 -13.26 1.73
CA ALA A 211 -11.72 -13.98 2.91
C ALA A 211 -10.71 -13.15 3.72
N SER A 212 -11.08 -11.92 4.10
CA SER A 212 -10.31 -11.19 5.10
C SER A 212 -10.57 -11.81 6.47
N GLU A 213 -9.58 -12.55 6.97
CA GLU A 213 -9.55 -13.00 8.36
C GLU A 213 -9.28 -11.77 9.25
N LEU A 214 -10.32 -10.96 9.48
CA LEU A 214 -10.26 -9.82 10.39
C LEU A 214 -10.19 -10.33 11.83
N THR A 215 -8.99 -10.67 12.30
CA THR A 215 -8.75 -10.89 13.73
C THR A 215 -8.75 -9.54 14.44
N LEU A 216 -9.94 -9.11 14.90
CA LEU A 216 -10.19 -7.80 15.52
C LEU A 216 -9.23 -7.43 16.67
N GLY A 217 -8.65 -8.41 17.37
CA GLY A 217 -7.82 -8.15 18.56
C GLY A 217 -6.32 -7.93 18.29
N ARG A 218 -5.78 -8.36 17.15
CA ARG A 218 -4.35 -8.15 16.84
C ARG A 218 -4.10 -6.91 15.98
N GLN A 219 -5.12 -6.25 15.44
CA GLN A 219 -4.90 -5.20 14.43
C GLN A 219 -4.58 -3.82 14.99
N CYS A 220 -4.81 -3.55 16.27
CA CYS A 220 -4.52 -2.25 16.87
C CYS A 220 -3.07 -2.17 17.33
N SER A 221 -2.47 -0.98 17.26
CA SER A 221 -1.17 -0.73 17.88
C SER A 221 -1.28 -0.92 19.41
N PRO A 222 -0.27 -1.50 20.08
CA PRO A 222 -0.24 -1.65 21.55
C PRO A 222 -0.39 -0.33 22.32
#